data_AF-A0A380H8G6-F1
#
_entry.id   AF-A0A380H8G6-F1
#
_cell.length_a   1.000
_cell.length_b   1.000
_cell.length_c   1.000
_cell.angle_alpha   90.00
_cell.angle_beta   90.00
_cell.angle_gamma   90.00
#
_symmetry.space_group_name_H-M   'P 1'
#
loop_
_entity.id
_entity.type
_entity.pdbx_description
1 polymer ?
#
loop_
_entity_poly.entity_id
_entity_poly.type
_entity_poly.pdbx_seq_one_letter_code
_entity_poly.pdbx_strand_id
1 'polypeptide(L)'
;MTNLIETIYVIRKGDMIVRPIYDEYQQTSGAEIIRFDKTRKESPFKVQRIIERSCKFYGNNYISKKGETNRITGISSKPPILLTPLFPTYFFPTHSDRQEENIWINCTI
;
A
#
# COMPACT_ATOMS: atom_id res chain seq x y z
N MET A 1 -10.98 -6.52 28.83
CA MET A 1 -9.63 -6.08 28.42
C MET A 1 -9.53 -6.22 26.91
N THR A 2 -9.99 -5.17 26.22
CA THR A 2 -9.23 -4.39 25.20
C THR A 2 -9.10 -5.06 23.83
N ASN A 3 -10.22 -5.13 23.08
CA ASN A 3 -10.14 -5.06 21.62
C ASN A 3 -10.15 -3.57 21.23
N LEU A 4 -9.02 -2.91 21.48
CA LEU A 4 -8.71 -1.67 20.77
C LEU A 4 -8.64 -2.07 19.30
N ILE A 5 -9.65 -1.65 18.54
CA ILE A 5 -9.66 -1.72 17.09
C ILE A 5 -8.32 -1.13 16.64
N GLU A 6 -7.38 -1.95 16.20
CA GLU A 6 -6.18 -1.49 15.48
C GLU A 6 -6.65 -0.91 14.15
N THR A 7 -7.23 0.28 14.21
CA THR A 7 -7.82 0.98 13.07
C THR A 7 -6.72 1.31 12.05
N ILE A 8 -5.49 1.56 12.48
CA ILE A 8 -4.45 2.07 11.61
C ILE A 8 -3.53 0.94 11.17
N TYR A 9 -3.70 0.48 9.91
CA TYR A 9 -2.76 -0.45 9.30
C TYR A 9 -1.54 0.28 8.71
N VAL A 10 -0.36 -0.27 8.97
CA VAL A 10 0.92 0.10 8.37
C VAL A 10 1.52 -1.17 7.77
N ILE A 11 1.94 -1.08 6.52
CA ILE A 11 2.56 -2.20 5.79
C ILE A 11 3.81 -2.68 6.53
N ARG A 12 3.92 -3.99 6.72
CA ARG A 12 5.02 -4.65 7.44
C ARG A 12 5.78 -5.62 6.54
N LYS A 13 6.91 -6.13 7.04
CA LYS A 13 7.66 -7.21 6.37
C LYS A 13 6.75 -8.42 6.14
N GLY A 14 6.80 -8.96 4.91
CA GLY A 14 6.00 -10.10 4.47
C GLY A 14 4.62 -9.74 3.91
N ASP A 15 4.22 -8.46 3.93
CA ASP A 15 3.03 -8.01 3.20
C ASP A 15 3.33 -7.97 1.70
N MET A 16 2.48 -8.62 0.91
CA MET A 16 2.72 -8.84 -0.51
C MET A 16 1.75 -8.07 -1.40
N ILE A 17 0.48 -8.01 -1.03
CA ILE A 17 -0.56 -7.37 -1.84
C ILE A 17 -1.39 -6.47 -0.93
N VAL A 18 -1.69 -5.27 -1.41
CA VAL A 18 -2.72 -4.38 -0.83
C VAL A 18 -3.72 -4.08 -1.94
N ARG A 19 -4.96 -4.56 -1.79
CA ARG A 19 -6.02 -4.43 -2.81
C ARG A 19 -7.31 -3.88 -2.22
N PRO A 20 -8.16 -3.21 -3.01
CA PRO A 20 -9.45 -2.73 -2.53
C PRO A 20 -10.39 -3.91 -2.23
N ILE A 21 -11.25 -3.69 -1.24
CA ILE A 21 -12.44 -4.52 -1.00
C ILE A 21 -13.63 -3.74 -1.55
N TYR A 22 -14.51 -4.44 -2.25
CA TYR A 22 -15.72 -3.87 -2.83
C TYR A 22 -16.95 -4.32 -2.02
N ASP A 23 -17.91 -3.42 -1.87
CA ASP A 23 -19.23 -3.75 -1.35
C ASP A 23 -20.15 -4.33 -2.44
N GLU A 24 -21.39 -4.62 -2.07
CA GLU A 24 -22.42 -5.13 -2.98
C GLU A 24 -22.74 -4.18 -4.15
N TYR A 25 -22.40 -2.89 -4.02
CA TYR A 25 -22.59 -1.86 -5.04
C TYR A 25 -21.33 -1.59 -5.85
N GLN A 26 -20.30 -2.43 -5.74
CA GLN A 26 -18.99 -2.27 -6.40
C GLN A 26 -18.24 -0.99 -5.97
N GLN A 27 -18.56 -0.43 -4.81
CA GLN A 27 -17.82 0.71 -4.25
C GLN A 27 -16.73 0.23 -3.30
N THR A 28 -15.64 0.99 -3.21
CA THR A 28 -14.53 0.63 -2.33
C THR A 28 -14.88 0.86 -0.85
N SER A 29 -15.02 -0.23 -0.10
CA SER A 29 -15.40 -0.23 1.32
C SER A 29 -14.21 -0.37 2.27
N GLY A 30 -13.03 -0.76 1.75
CA GLY A 30 -11.84 -0.96 2.55
C GLY A 30 -10.67 -1.48 1.72
N ALA A 31 -9.76 -2.19 2.38
CA ALA A 31 -8.64 -2.86 1.73
C ALA A 31 -8.31 -4.19 2.40
N GLU A 32 -7.87 -5.14 1.59
CA GLU A 32 -7.33 -6.42 2.02
C GLU A 32 -5.82 -6.42 1.83
N ILE A 33 -5.10 -6.87 2.85
CA ILE A 33 -3.66 -7.10 2.85
C ILE A 33 -3.42 -8.59 2.85
N ILE A 34 -2.73 -9.08 1.82
CA ILE A 34 -2.33 -10.49 1.69
C ILE A 34 -0.84 -10.60 1.94
N ARG A 35 -0.46 -11.50 2.84
CA ARG A 35 0.91 -11.74 3.23
C ARG A 35 1.48 -12.98 2.54
N PHE A 36 2.80 -13.14 2.58
CA PHE A 36 3.51 -14.25 1.93
C PHE A 36 3.05 -15.64 2.41
N ASP A 37 2.72 -15.75 3.70
CA ASP A 37 2.16 -16.96 4.32
C ASP A 37 0.67 -17.19 4.00
N LYS A 38 0.11 -16.44 3.04
CA LYS A 38 -1.30 -16.43 2.64
C LYS A 38 -2.26 -15.94 3.73
N THR A 39 -1.75 -15.40 4.84
CA THR A 39 -2.61 -14.73 5.83
C THR A 39 -3.21 -13.47 5.23
N ARG A 40 -4.47 -13.21 5.58
CA ARG A 40 -5.26 -12.08 5.09
C ARG A 40 -5.64 -11.19 6.25
N LYS A 41 -5.55 -9.88 6.03
CA LYS A 41 -6.01 -8.87 6.98
C LYS A 41 -6.88 -7.87 6.26
N GLU A 42 -7.98 -7.49 6.90
CA GLU A 42 -8.86 -6.45 6.39
C GLU A 42 -8.62 -5.14 7.15
N SER A 43 -8.76 -4.04 6.42
CA SER A 43 -8.69 -2.69 6.96
C SER A 43 -9.90 -1.91 6.47
N PRO A 44 -10.57 -1.16 7.35
CA PRO A 44 -11.69 -0.29 6.96
C PRO A 44 -11.23 0.94 6.15
N PHE A 45 -9.92 1.11 5.95
CA PHE A 45 -9.35 2.21 5.19
C PHE A 45 -9.01 1.78 3.77
N LYS A 46 -9.35 2.66 2.79
CA LYS A 46 -8.97 2.51 1.38
C LYS A 46 -7.46 2.33 1.19
N VAL A 47 -7.09 1.62 0.13
CA VAL A 47 -5.72 1.31 -0.27
C VAL A 47 -4.80 2.53 -0.24
N GLN A 48 -5.20 3.62 -0.89
CA GLN A 48 -4.40 4.86 -0.96
C GLN A 48 -4.04 5.39 0.42
N ARG A 49 -4.98 5.33 1.38
CA ARG A 49 -4.75 5.81 2.75
C ARG A 49 -3.78 4.91 3.51
N ILE A 50 -3.79 3.61 3.27
CA ILE A 50 -2.81 2.67 3.84
C ILE A 50 -1.42 2.97 3.29
N ILE A 51 -1.29 3.21 1.99
CA ILE A 51 -0.01 3.54 1.33
C ILE A 51 0.55 4.84 1.89
N GLU A 52 -0.25 5.91 1.94
CA GLU A 52 0.17 7.21 2.47
C GLU A 52 0.60 7.14 3.93
N ARG A 53 -0.17 6.44 4.77
CA ARG A 53 0.17 6.22 6.18
C ARG A 53 1.45 5.42 6.34
N SER A 54 1.60 4.36 5.56
CA SER A 54 2.81 3.53 5.59
C SER A 54 4.03 4.33 5.16
N CYS A 55 3.93 5.14 4.10
CA CYS A 55 5.00 6.06 3.72
C CYS A 55 5.37 6.98 4.89
N LYS A 56 4.38 7.68 5.49
CA LYS A 56 4.60 8.59 6.62
C LYS A 56 5.26 7.89 7.81
N PHE A 57 4.84 6.67 8.13
CA PHE A 57 5.42 5.86 9.19
C PHE A 57 6.93 5.59 8.95
N TYR A 58 7.32 5.31 7.71
CA TYR A 58 8.73 5.11 7.33
C TYR A 58 9.48 6.42 6.99
N GLY A 59 8.98 7.56 7.47
CA GLY A 59 9.73 8.82 7.48
C GLY A 59 9.66 9.67 6.22
N ASN A 60 8.77 9.37 5.25
CA ASN A 60 8.58 10.25 4.10
C ASN A 60 7.14 10.20 3.57
N ASN A 61 6.63 11.25 2.94
CA ASN A 61 5.29 11.19 2.37
C ASN A 61 5.28 10.46 1.00
N TYR A 62 4.10 10.03 0.57
CA TYR A 62 3.92 9.30 -0.69
C TYR A 62 4.34 10.13 -1.93
N ILE A 63 4.00 11.43 -1.96
CA ILE A 63 4.31 12.33 -3.08
C ILE A 63 5.83 12.47 -3.27
N SER A 64 6.58 12.62 -2.18
CA SER A 64 8.03 12.68 -2.20
C SER A 64 8.64 11.38 -2.71
N LYS A 65 8.17 10.21 -2.24
CA LYS A 65 8.66 8.91 -2.76
C LYS A 65 8.38 8.74 -4.25
N LYS A 66 7.20 9.15 -4.71
CA LYS A 66 6.82 9.18 -6.14
C LYS A 66 7.75 10.08 -6.96
N GLY A 67 8.06 11.28 -6.44
CA GLY A 67 9.00 12.22 -7.06
C GLY A 67 10.42 11.68 -7.13
N GLU A 68 10.91 11.03 -6.07
CA GLU A 68 12.23 10.41 -6.06
C GLU A 68 12.35 9.29 -7.10
N THR A 69 11.34 8.41 -7.20
CA THR A 69 11.33 7.37 -8.23
C THR A 69 11.40 7.98 -9.63
N ASN A 70 10.61 9.03 -9.90
CA ASN A 70 10.65 9.71 -11.18
C ASN A 70 12.02 10.32 -11.47
N ARG A 71 12.60 11.02 -10.49
CA ARG A 71 13.91 11.67 -10.60
C ARG A 71 15.03 10.67 -10.90
N ILE A 72 14.98 9.49 -10.29
CA ILE A 72 16.04 8.47 -10.39
C ILE A 72 15.87 7.61 -11.65
N THR A 73 14.64 7.23 -11.99
CA THR A 73 14.35 6.20 -13.01
C THR A 73 13.72 6.75 -14.28
N GLY A 74 13.23 8.00 -14.27
CA GLY A 74 12.44 8.58 -15.35
C GLY A 74 10.99 8.09 -15.40
N ILE A 75 10.57 7.17 -14.52
CA ILE A 75 9.22 6.62 -14.53
C ILE A 75 8.22 7.65 -14.00
N SER A 76 7.31 8.10 -14.84
CA SER A 76 6.25 9.08 -14.50
C SER A 76 4.87 8.44 -14.33
N SER A 77 4.61 7.36 -15.07
CA SER A 77 3.35 6.62 -15.02
C SER A 77 3.47 5.44 -14.07
N LYS A 78 2.54 5.33 -13.12
CA LYS A 78 2.45 4.23 -12.15
C LYS A 78 3.81 3.94 -11.47
N PRO A 79 4.51 4.96 -10.93
CA PRO A 79 5.86 4.78 -10.43
C PRO A 79 5.86 3.85 -9.21
N PRO A 80 6.80 2.88 -9.15
CA PRO A 80 6.99 2.09 -7.94
C PRO A 80 7.47 2.98 -6.80
N ILE A 81 7.20 2.55 -5.57
CA ILE A 81 7.69 3.24 -4.37
C ILE A 81 8.57 2.29 -3.54
N LEU A 82 9.74 2.79 -3.14
CA LEU A 82 10.49 2.18 -2.05
C LEU A 82 9.86 2.62 -0.74
N LEU A 83 9.17 1.70 -0.07
CA LEU A 83 8.46 2.02 1.17
C LEU A 83 9.44 2.24 2.33
N THR A 84 10.36 1.31 2.54
CA THR A 84 11.40 1.37 3.56
C THR A 84 12.66 0.62 3.10
N PRO A 85 13.87 1.14 3.40
CA PRO A 85 15.12 0.41 3.16
C PRO A 85 15.43 -0.64 4.24
N LEU A 86 14.76 -0.61 5.40
CA LEU A 86 15.04 -1.51 6.54
C LEU A 86 14.81 -2.98 6.21
N PHE A 87 13.80 -3.23 5.40
CA PHE A 87 13.54 -4.49 4.73
C PHE A 87 13.07 -4.08 3.35
N PRO A 88 13.92 -4.21 2.31
CA PRO A 88 13.62 -3.68 0.98
C PRO A 88 12.20 -4.08 0.58
N THR A 89 11.35 -3.09 0.40
CA THR A 89 9.92 -3.26 0.16
C THR A 89 9.54 -2.32 -0.96
N TYR A 90 9.51 -2.87 -2.17
CA TYR A 90 9.17 -2.13 -3.38
C TYR A 90 7.75 -2.46 -3.79
N PHE A 91 6.87 -1.47 -3.67
CA PHE A 91 5.48 -1.61 -4.06
C PHE A 91 5.24 -1.02 -5.45
N PHE A 92 4.64 -1.82 -6.32
CA PHE A 92 4.28 -1.48 -7.69
C PHE A 92 2.77 -1.31 -7.79
N PRO A 93 2.28 -0.15 -8.27
CA PRO A 93 0.85 0.04 -8.50
C PRO A 93 0.42 -0.56 -9.84
N THR A 94 -0.73 -1.23 -9.90
CA THR A 94 -1.29 -1.78 -11.14
C THR A 94 -1.98 -0.72 -11.99
N HIS A 95 -2.56 0.29 -11.34
CA HIS A 95 -3.27 1.41 -11.95
C HIS A 95 -2.67 2.74 -11.49
N SER A 96 -3.25 3.84 -11.97
CA SER A 96 -2.95 5.14 -11.38
C SER A 96 -3.35 5.13 -9.90
N ASP A 97 -2.57 5.81 -9.06
CA ASP A 97 -2.84 6.01 -7.63
C ASP A 97 -4.13 6.78 -7.34
N ARG A 98 -4.71 7.40 -8.36
CA ARG A 98 -6.02 8.06 -8.30
C ARG A 98 -7.20 7.12 -8.54
N GLN A 99 -6.95 5.91 -9.05
CA GLN A 99 -8.00 4.93 -9.34
C GLN A 99 -8.29 4.10 -8.09
N GLU A 100 -9.57 3.95 -7.75
CA GLU A 100 -9.96 3.17 -6.57
C GLU A 100 -9.64 1.68 -6.73
N GLU A 101 -9.59 1.19 -7.96
CA GLU A 101 -9.25 -0.19 -8.34
C GLU A 101 -7.75 -0.50 -8.21
N ASN A 102 -6.93 0.49 -7.83
CA ASN A 102 -5.49 0.31 -7.80
C ASN A 102 -5.06 -0.72 -6.74
N ILE A 103 -4.23 -1.65 -7.18
CA ILE A 103 -3.63 -2.70 -6.35
C ILE A 103 -2.14 -2.40 -6.24
N TRP A 104 -1.58 -2.56 -5.05
CA TRP A 104 -0.15 -2.46 -4.82
C TRP A 104 0.43 -3.84 -4.56
N ILE A 105 1.45 -4.19 -5.35
CA ILE A 105 2.12 -5.50 -5.29
C ILE A 105 3.57 -5.28 -4.85
N ASN A 106 4.00 -6.03 -3.84
CA ASN A 106 5.38 -6.07 -3.39
C ASN A 106 6.18 -7.06 -4.25
N CYS A 107 7.27 -6.60 -4.86
CA CYS A 107 8.12 -7.45 -5.73
C CYS A 107 9.39 -7.97 -5.04
N THR A 108 9.63 -7.63 -3.78
CA THR A 108 10.78 -8.16 -3.03
C THR A 108 10.47 -9.50 -2.39
N ILE A 109 11.30 -10.48 -2.71
CA ILE A 109 11.32 -11.85 -2.15
C ILE A 109 12.21 -11.86 -0.91
#